data_AF-R4WBM8-F1
#
_entry.id   AF-R4WBM8-F1
#
_cell.length_a   1.000
_cell.length_b   1.000
_cell.length_c   1.000
_cell.angle_alpha   90.00
_cell.angle_beta   90.00
_cell.angle_gamma   90.00
#
_symmetry.space_group_name_H-M   'P 1'
#
loop_
_entity.id
_entity.type
_entity.pdbx_description
1 polymer ?
#
loop_
_entity_poly.entity_id
_entity_poly.type
_entity_poly.pdbx_seq_one_letter_code
_entity_poly.pdbx_strand_id
1 'polypeptide(L)'
;MLLAGAIFVLTIVLVIWQPKGLGIGWSAMLGAGLALISGVVHVGDIPVVWNIVWNATATFIAVIIISLLLDESGFFEWAALHVSRWGNGRGRLLFTYIVLLGAAVAALFANDGAALILTPIVIAMLLALGFSKGTTLAFVMAAGFIADTASLPLIVSNLVNIVSADFFGLGFTEYASVMVPVDIAAIVATLVMLHLFFRKDIPPTYDLALLKAPAKAIKDLATFRTGWIVLILLLVGFFVLEPLGIPVSAIAAVGAVILFAVAKRGHAIKTGKVLRGAPWQIVIFSLGMYLVVYGLRNAGLTEYLSGVLNVLADKGLWAATLGTGFLTAFLSSIMNNMPTVLVGALSIDGSTATGVIKEAMIYANVIGCDLGPKITPIGSLATLLWLHVLSQKNMTITWGYYFRTGIVMTLPVLFVTLAALALRLSFTL
;
A
#
# COMPACT_ATOMS: atom_id res chain seq x y z
N MET A 1 -12.39 28.28 -0.94
CA MET A 1 -11.18 27.70 -0.29
C MET A 1 -11.30 27.43 1.20
N LEU A 2 -11.44 28.44 2.08
CA LEU A 2 -11.35 28.24 3.54
C LEU A 2 -12.32 27.18 4.08
N LEU A 3 -13.57 27.20 3.62
CA LEU A 3 -14.59 26.24 4.05
C LEU A 3 -14.25 24.80 3.63
N ALA A 4 -13.88 24.59 2.36
CA ALA A 4 -13.46 23.28 1.85
C ALA A 4 -12.21 22.76 2.60
N GLY A 5 -11.24 23.64 2.85
CA GLY A 5 -10.04 23.33 3.64
C GLY A 5 -10.38 22.94 5.08
N ALA A 6 -11.29 23.68 5.74
CA ALA A 6 -11.73 23.35 7.08
C ALA A 6 -12.45 22.00 7.16
N ILE A 7 -13.33 21.70 6.20
CA ILE A 7 -14.01 20.40 6.11
C ILE A 7 -13.01 19.28 5.90
N PHE A 8 -12.02 19.48 5.00
CA PHE A 8 -10.97 18.50 4.77
C PHE A 8 -10.14 18.24 6.04
N VAL A 9 -9.66 19.29 6.70
CA VAL A 9 -8.87 19.16 7.94
C VAL A 9 -9.68 18.46 9.03
N LEU A 10 -10.95 18.86 9.23
CA LEU A 10 -11.85 18.22 10.17
C LEU A 10 -12.02 16.72 9.85
N THR A 11 -12.22 16.39 8.57
CA THR A 11 -12.40 15.00 8.12
C THR A 11 -11.15 14.17 8.42
N ILE A 12 -9.96 14.66 8.08
CA ILE A 12 -8.69 13.99 8.37
C ILE A 12 -8.48 13.81 9.88
N VAL A 13 -8.75 14.84 10.67
CA VAL A 13 -8.65 14.76 12.14
C VAL A 13 -9.57 13.66 12.68
N LEU A 14 -10.82 13.56 12.21
CA LEU A 14 -11.75 12.51 12.64
C LEU A 14 -11.34 11.11 12.15
N VAL A 15 -10.77 10.99 10.96
CA VAL A 15 -10.26 9.72 10.40
C VAL A 15 -9.06 9.21 11.19
N ILE A 16 -8.16 10.10 11.61
CA ILE A 16 -6.97 9.75 12.40
C ILE A 16 -7.34 9.51 13.87
N TRP A 17 -8.15 10.38 14.47
CA TRP A 17 -8.47 10.32 15.90
C TRP A 17 -9.49 9.22 16.25
N GLN A 18 -10.43 8.91 15.35
CA GLN A 18 -11.48 7.91 15.54
C GLN A 18 -12.17 7.98 16.92
N PRO A 19 -12.74 9.15 17.30
CA PRO A 19 -13.29 9.35 18.64
C PRO A 19 -14.37 8.31 18.95
N LYS A 20 -14.26 7.66 20.11
CA LYS A 20 -15.17 6.59 20.57
C LYS A 20 -15.29 5.41 19.58
N GLY A 21 -14.27 5.16 18.77
CA GLY A 21 -14.28 4.09 17.76
C GLY A 21 -15.10 4.44 16.53
N LEU A 22 -15.30 5.74 16.24
CA LEU A 22 -15.93 6.18 14.99
C LEU A 22 -15.12 5.64 13.80
N GLY A 23 -15.74 4.77 13.01
CA GLY A 23 -15.09 4.15 11.86
C GLY A 23 -14.69 5.17 10.80
N ILE A 24 -13.56 4.93 10.13
CA ILE A 24 -12.99 5.82 9.09
C ILE A 24 -14.00 6.17 8.00
N GLY A 25 -14.87 5.23 7.62
CA GLY A 25 -15.89 5.45 6.60
C GLY A 25 -16.95 6.47 7.04
N TRP A 26 -17.37 6.41 8.30
CA TRP A 26 -18.35 7.36 8.83
C TRP A 26 -17.78 8.77 8.98
N SER A 27 -16.53 8.89 9.41
CA SER A 27 -15.83 10.18 9.45
C SER A 27 -15.75 10.82 8.07
N ALA A 28 -15.37 10.04 7.05
CA ALA A 28 -15.32 10.49 5.66
C ALA A 28 -16.70 10.88 5.10
N MET A 29 -17.75 10.10 5.40
CA MET A 29 -19.12 10.43 4.99
C MET A 29 -19.67 11.67 5.66
N LEU A 30 -19.33 11.91 6.93
CA LEU A 30 -19.68 13.15 7.60
C LEU A 30 -19.02 14.34 6.91
N GLY A 31 -17.74 14.22 6.55
CA GLY A 31 -17.04 15.21 5.74
C GLY A 31 -17.73 15.49 4.40
N ALA A 32 -18.09 14.43 3.66
CA ALA A 32 -18.81 14.56 2.38
C ALA A 32 -20.20 15.20 2.56
N GLY A 33 -20.93 14.83 3.63
CA GLY A 33 -22.21 15.43 3.96
C GLY A 33 -22.11 16.92 4.27
N LEU A 34 -21.10 17.32 5.05
CA LEU A 34 -20.82 18.74 5.29
C LEU A 34 -20.44 19.47 4.00
N ALA A 35 -19.66 18.85 3.11
CA ALA A 35 -19.29 19.42 1.82
C ALA A 35 -20.50 19.62 0.90
N LEU A 36 -21.46 18.68 0.91
CA LEU A 36 -22.72 18.78 0.17
C LEU A 36 -23.62 19.89 0.74
N ILE A 37 -23.82 19.93 2.05
CA ILE A 37 -24.69 20.93 2.71
C ILE A 37 -24.13 22.35 2.52
N SER A 38 -22.80 22.50 2.54
CA SER A 38 -22.13 23.79 2.36
C SER A 38 -22.00 24.23 0.89
N GLY A 39 -22.41 23.40 -0.07
CA GLY A 39 -22.27 23.70 -1.50
C GLY A 39 -20.83 23.64 -2.03
N VAL A 40 -19.90 23.09 -1.25
CA VAL A 40 -18.51 22.84 -1.71
C VAL A 40 -18.48 21.71 -2.75
N VAL A 41 -19.36 20.73 -2.57
CA VAL A 41 -19.58 19.60 -3.49
C VAL A 41 -21.06 19.61 -3.90
N HIS A 42 -21.34 19.26 -5.14
CA HIS A 42 -22.69 19.18 -5.68
C HIS A 42 -23.09 17.71 -5.85
N VAL A 43 -24.40 17.43 -5.89
CA VAL A 43 -24.91 16.06 -6.09
C VAL A 43 -24.39 15.45 -7.41
N GLY A 44 -24.16 16.28 -8.43
CA GLY A 44 -23.56 15.86 -9.70
C GLY A 44 -22.11 15.37 -9.61
N ASP A 45 -21.39 15.73 -8.56
CA ASP A 45 -20.01 15.28 -8.33
C ASP A 45 -19.94 13.82 -7.84
N ILE A 46 -21.03 13.31 -7.25
CA ILE A 46 -21.11 11.94 -6.72
C ILE A 46 -20.83 10.88 -7.80
N PRO A 47 -21.54 10.85 -8.94
CA PRO A 47 -21.25 9.87 -10.00
C PRO A 47 -19.86 10.05 -10.61
N VAL A 48 -19.33 11.28 -10.68
CA VAL A 48 -17.96 11.55 -11.17
C VAL A 48 -16.94 10.90 -10.26
N VAL A 49 -17.03 11.16 -8.95
CA VAL A 49 -16.14 10.55 -7.96
C VAL A 49 -16.31 9.05 -7.89
N TRP A 50 -17.55 8.54 -7.96
CA TRP A 50 -17.79 7.10 -7.97
C TRP A 50 -17.10 6.41 -9.15
N ASN A 51 -17.21 6.98 -10.35
CA ASN A 51 -16.55 6.47 -11.56
C ASN A 51 -15.02 6.43 -11.45
N ILE A 52 -14.42 7.29 -10.63
CA ILE A 52 -12.97 7.29 -10.36
C ILE A 52 -12.57 6.15 -9.41
N VAL A 53 -13.41 5.79 -8.42
CA VAL A 53 -12.98 4.94 -7.29
C VAL A 53 -13.54 3.53 -7.26
N TRP A 54 -14.67 3.28 -7.91
CA TRP A 54 -15.42 2.04 -7.68
C TRP A 54 -14.59 0.79 -8.03
N ASN A 55 -13.84 0.84 -9.13
CA ASN A 55 -13.04 -0.28 -9.63
C ASN A 55 -11.86 -0.53 -8.68
N ALA A 56 -11.13 0.51 -8.30
CA ALA A 56 -10.08 0.47 -7.29
C ALA A 56 -10.56 -0.11 -5.95
N THR A 57 -11.66 0.40 -5.43
CA THR A 57 -12.25 -0.02 -4.16
C THR A 57 -12.72 -1.48 -4.18
N ALA A 58 -13.39 -1.91 -5.25
CA ALA A 58 -13.86 -3.29 -5.39
C ALA A 58 -12.69 -4.28 -5.54
N THR A 59 -11.68 -3.89 -6.32
CA THR A 59 -10.43 -4.67 -6.49
C THR A 59 -9.74 -4.88 -5.15
N PHE A 60 -9.56 -3.82 -4.38
CA PHE A 60 -8.90 -3.88 -3.07
C PHE A 60 -9.60 -4.85 -2.12
N ILE A 61 -10.92 -4.79 -2.04
CA ILE A 61 -11.71 -5.73 -1.21
C ILE A 61 -11.52 -7.17 -1.67
N ALA A 62 -11.58 -7.44 -2.98
CA ALA A 62 -11.39 -8.78 -3.51
C ALA A 62 -10.00 -9.34 -3.19
N VAL A 63 -8.94 -8.54 -3.39
CA VAL A 63 -7.55 -8.92 -3.07
C VAL A 63 -7.37 -9.17 -1.58
N ILE A 64 -7.94 -8.34 -0.70
CA ILE A 64 -7.88 -8.57 0.75
C ILE A 64 -8.64 -9.82 1.16
N ILE A 65 -9.81 -10.11 0.56
CA ILE A 65 -10.53 -11.36 0.81
C ILE A 65 -9.67 -12.57 0.41
N ILE A 66 -9.03 -12.52 -0.76
CA ILE A 66 -8.09 -13.56 -1.21
C ILE A 66 -6.96 -13.72 -0.19
N SER A 67 -6.35 -12.62 0.23
CA SER A 67 -5.26 -12.62 1.21
C SER A 67 -5.69 -13.23 2.54
N LEU A 68 -6.85 -12.84 3.09
CA LEU A 68 -7.38 -13.41 4.33
C LEU A 68 -7.71 -14.91 4.21
N LEU A 69 -8.22 -15.37 3.06
CA LEU A 69 -8.47 -16.80 2.82
C LEU A 69 -7.16 -17.59 2.74
N LEU A 70 -6.14 -17.04 2.10
CA LEU A 70 -4.81 -17.64 2.03
C LEU A 70 -4.16 -17.71 3.42
N ASP A 71 -4.29 -16.67 4.23
CA ASP A 71 -3.80 -16.67 5.61
C ASP A 71 -4.47 -17.76 6.47
N GLU A 72 -5.81 -17.84 6.43
CA GLU A 72 -6.55 -18.87 7.16
C GLU A 72 -6.24 -20.29 6.64
N SER A 73 -5.81 -20.45 5.37
CA SER A 73 -5.31 -21.73 4.85
C SER A 73 -3.91 -22.12 5.37
N GLY A 74 -3.16 -21.15 5.93
CA GLY A 74 -1.79 -21.33 6.40
C GLY A 74 -0.71 -20.93 5.40
N PHE A 75 -1.07 -20.26 4.29
CA PHE A 75 -0.16 -19.93 3.20
C PHE A 75 1.02 -19.05 3.63
N PHE A 76 0.76 -17.97 4.36
CA PHE A 76 1.81 -17.03 4.74
C PHE A 76 2.73 -17.59 5.84
N GLU A 77 2.20 -18.36 6.81
CA GLU A 77 3.03 -19.07 7.80
C GLU A 77 3.91 -20.12 7.11
N TRP A 78 3.35 -20.86 6.15
CA TRP A 78 4.10 -21.80 5.31
C TRP A 78 5.24 -21.11 4.56
N ALA A 79 4.98 -19.96 3.94
CA ALA A 79 6.00 -19.20 3.21
C ALA A 79 7.09 -18.67 4.15
N ALA A 80 6.71 -18.06 5.28
CA ALA A 80 7.64 -17.56 6.28
C ALA A 80 8.55 -18.66 6.84
N LEU A 81 8.03 -19.87 7.08
CA LEU A 81 8.82 -21.01 7.54
C LEU A 81 9.80 -21.56 6.49
N HIS A 82 9.50 -21.44 5.18
CA HIS A 82 10.43 -21.81 4.11
C HIS A 82 11.55 -20.80 3.97
N VAL A 83 11.18 -19.53 3.85
CA VAL A 83 12.08 -18.37 3.75
C VAL A 83 13.05 -18.35 4.94
N SER A 84 12.55 -18.67 6.13
CA SER A 84 13.37 -18.76 7.34
C SER A 84 14.30 -19.96 7.38
N ARG A 85 14.06 -21.00 6.58
CA ARG A 85 15.02 -22.11 6.42
C ARG A 85 16.06 -21.82 5.37
N TRP A 86 15.73 -21.05 4.32
CA TRP A 86 16.70 -20.59 3.33
C TRP A 86 17.81 -19.72 3.93
N GLY A 87 17.52 -19.03 5.05
CA GLY A 87 18.54 -18.32 5.82
C GLY A 87 19.65 -19.22 6.41
N ASN A 88 19.44 -20.55 6.45
CA ASN A 88 20.40 -21.58 6.85
C ASN A 88 21.17 -21.25 8.15
N GLY A 89 20.44 -20.76 9.16
CA GLY A 89 21.00 -20.42 10.47
C GLY A 89 21.79 -19.10 10.52
N ARG A 90 21.87 -18.33 9.42
CA ARG A 90 22.55 -17.02 9.36
C ARG A 90 21.54 -15.88 9.50
N GLY A 91 21.62 -15.11 10.58
CA GLY A 91 20.59 -14.10 10.88
C GLY A 91 20.51 -12.95 9.87
N ARG A 92 21.63 -12.58 9.22
CA ARG A 92 21.61 -11.61 8.11
C ARG A 92 20.85 -12.09 6.87
N LEU A 93 20.98 -13.38 6.52
CA LEU A 93 20.22 -13.95 5.40
C LEU A 93 18.75 -14.07 5.77
N LEU A 94 18.45 -14.49 7.00
CA LEU A 94 17.07 -14.50 7.52
C LEU A 94 16.43 -13.10 7.41
N PHE A 95 17.15 -12.05 7.82
CA PHE A 95 16.67 -10.67 7.70
C PHE A 95 16.36 -10.29 6.25
N THR A 96 17.31 -10.50 5.32
CA THR A 96 17.09 -10.24 3.89
C THR A 96 15.88 -11.00 3.35
N TYR A 97 15.78 -12.30 3.65
CA TYR A 97 14.72 -13.14 3.11
C TYR A 97 13.34 -12.78 3.68
N ILE A 98 13.25 -12.36 4.95
CA ILE A 98 11.99 -11.85 5.51
C ILE A 98 11.59 -10.53 4.88
N VAL A 99 12.53 -9.63 4.61
CA VAL A 99 12.27 -8.40 3.88
C VAL A 99 11.79 -8.70 2.46
N LEU A 100 12.46 -9.60 1.74
CA LEU A 100 12.05 -10.02 0.39
C LEU A 100 10.70 -10.74 0.37
N LEU A 101 10.37 -11.52 1.40
CA LEU A 101 9.04 -12.10 1.54
C LEU A 101 7.99 -10.99 1.73
N GLY A 102 8.27 -10.00 2.59
CA GLY A 102 7.42 -8.83 2.75
C GLY A 102 7.22 -8.07 1.44
N ALA A 103 8.29 -7.90 0.65
CA ALA A 103 8.23 -7.28 -0.67
C ALA A 103 7.33 -8.06 -1.63
N ALA A 104 7.51 -9.38 -1.72
CA ALA A 104 6.70 -10.23 -2.60
C ALA A 104 5.22 -10.24 -2.20
N VAL A 105 4.92 -10.23 -0.89
CA VAL A 105 3.54 -10.18 -0.41
C VAL A 105 2.92 -8.81 -0.72
N ALA A 106 3.64 -7.71 -0.50
CA ALA A 106 3.14 -6.36 -0.79
C ALA A 106 2.86 -6.15 -2.29
N ALA A 107 3.78 -6.61 -3.15
CA ALA A 107 3.63 -6.55 -4.60
C ALA A 107 2.37 -7.29 -5.10
N LEU A 108 1.99 -8.40 -4.47
CA LEU A 108 0.89 -9.25 -4.95
C LEU A 108 -0.45 -9.06 -4.21
N PHE A 109 -0.43 -8.65 -2.94
CA PHE A 109 -1.59 -8.71 -2.03
C PHE A 109 -1.96 -7.40 -1.35
N ALA A 110 -1.42 -6.29 -1.84
CA ALA A 110 -1.43 -5.00 -1.20
C ALA A 110 -0.54 -4.87 0.04
N ASN A 111 -0.07 -3.65 0.27
CA ASN A 111 0.73 -3.27 1.44
C ASN A 111 0.00 -3.53 2.77
N ASP A 112 -1.32 -3.30 2.85
CA ASP A 112 -2.13 -3.61 4.03
C ASP A 112 -2.07 -5.10 4.40
N GLY A 113 -2.22 -5.97 3.40
CA GLY A 113 -2.13 -7.42 3.58
C GLY A 113 -0.77 -7.83 4.12
N ALA A 114 0.31 -7.32 3.51
CA ALA A 114 1.68 -7.58 3.96
C ALA A 114 1.90 -7.10 5.41
N ALA A 115 1.53 -5.87 5.73
CA ALA A 115 1.73 -5.31 7.06
C ALA A 115 0.92 -6.05 8.14
N LEU A 116 -0.36 -6.31 7.91
CA LEU A 116 -1.27 -6.84 8.92
C LEU A 116 -1.15 -8.36 9.10
N ILE A 117 -0.85 -9.11 8.04
CA ILE A 117 -0.81 -10.58 8.08
C ILE A 117 0.61 -11.08 8.37
N LEU A 118 1.61 -10.58 7.65
CA LEU A 118 2.97 -11.10 7.77
C LEU A 118 3.62 -10.70 9.09
N THR A 119 3.32 -9.51 9.62
CA THR A 119 3.92 -9.01 10.87
C THR A 119 3.65 -9.93 12.06
N PRO A 120 2.39 -10.32 12.40
CA PRO A 120 2.13 -11.29 13.46
C PRO A 120 2.86 -12.63 13.29
N ILE A 121 2.94 -13.12 12.05
CA ILE A 121 3.61 -14.38 11.72
C ILE A 121 5.11 -14.27 12.00
N VAL A 122 5.73 -13.18 11.51
CA VAL A 122 7.14 -12.88 11.74
C VAL A 122 7.42 -12.73 13.23
N ILE A 123 6.60 -11.99 13.99
CA ILE A 123 6.76 -11.86 15.44
C ILE A 123 6.70 -13.22 16.12
N ALA A 124 5.67 -14.02 15.86
CA ALA A 124 5.50 -15.33 16.48
C ALA A 124 6.70 -16.25 16.20
N MET A 125 7.23 -16.19 14.99
CA MET A 125 8.40 -16.95 14.58
C MET A 125 9.69 -16.47 15.27
N LEU A 126 9.93 -15.16 15.34
CA LEU A 126 11.13 -14.61 15.99
C LEU A 126 11.11 -14.89 17.50
N LEU A 127 9.93 -14.84 18.13
CA LEU A 127 9.75 -15.25 19.52
C LEU A 127 10.04 -16.74 19.71
N ALA A 128 9.58 -17.60 18.78
CA ALA A 128 9.90 -19.03 18.81
C ALA A 128 11.40 -19.32 18.62
N LEU A 129 12.10 -18.48 17.86
CA LEU A 129 13.57 -18.51 17.71
C LEU A 129 14.33 -17.94 18.92
N GLY A 130 13.63 -17.44 19.95
CA GLY A 130 14.24 -16.88 21.15
C GLY A 130 14.90 -15.51 20.93
N PHE A 131 14.52 -14.77 19.88
CA PHE A 131 15.13 -13.48 19.57
C PHE A 131 14.76 -12.40 20.60
N SER A 132 15.70 -11.48 20.81
CA SER A 132 15.52 -10.34 21.71
C SER A 132 14.41 -9.40 21.22
N LYS A 133 13.89 -8.55 22.12
CA LYS A 133 12.93 -7.50 21.75
C LYS A 133 13.50 -6.52 20.71
N GLY A 134 14.78 -6.17 20.81
CA GLY A 134 15.45 -5.27 19.87
C GLY A 134 15.56 -5.88 18.47
N THR A 135 15.97 -7.15 18.39
CA THR A 135 15.99 -7.91 17.13
C THR A 135 14.59 -8.04 16.54
N THR A 136 13.60 -8.38 17.36
CA THR A 136 12.20 -8.50 16.89
C THR A 136 11.70 -7.17 16.34
N LEU A 137 12.01 -6.05 17.01
CA LEU A 137 11.69 -4.70 16.53
C LEU A 137 12.35 -4.40 15.17
N ALA A 138 13.62 -4.76 14.99
CA ALA A 138 14.31 -4.56 13.71
C ALA A 138 13.61 -5.27 12.55
N PHE A 139 13.26 -6.56 12.73
CA PHE A 139 12.55 -7.33 11.70
C PHE A 139 11.13 -6.81 11.44
N VAL A 140 10.43 -6.41 12.49
CA VAL A 140 9.08 -5.84 12.37
C VAL A 140 9.13 -4.51 11.63
N MET A 141 10.04 -3.60 12.01
CA MET A 141 10.24 -2.33 11.31
C MET A 141 10.60 -2.58 9.84
N ALA A 142 11.48 -3.54 9.57
CA ALA A 142 11.86 -3.92 8.21
C ALA A 142 10.65 -4.40 7.40
N ALA A 143 9.81 -5.29 7.96
CA ALA A 143 8.57 -5.75 7.33
C ALA A 143 7.56 -4.62 7.10
N GLY A 144 7.44 -3.69 8.05
CA GLY A 144 6.56 -2.53 7.92
C GLY A 144 7.01 -1.57 6.80
N PHE A 145 8.30 -1.24 6.71
CA PHE A 145 8.84 -0.31 5.71
C PHE A 145 8.84 -0.90 4.31
N ILE A 146 9.23 -2.17 4.16
CA ILE A 146 9.23 -2.82 2.85
C ILE A 146 7.82 -2.97 2.30
N ALA A 147 6.80 -3.12 3.16
CA ALA A 147 5.41 -3.28 2.72
C ALA A 147 4.91 -2.09 1.88
N ASP A 148 5.26 -0.85 2.23
CA ASP A 148 4.87 0.31 1.40
C ASP A 148 5.90 0.61 0.30
N THR A 149 7.17 0.20 0.46
CA THR A 149 8.16 0.41 -0.62
C THR A 149 7.88 -0.52 -1.80
N ALA A 150 7.63 -1.79 -1.52
CA ALA A 150 7.47 -2.84 -2.50
C ALA A 150 6.03 -2.99 -3.02
N SER A 151 5.18 -2.02 -2.71
CA SER A 151 3.81 -1.93 -3.23
C SER A 151 3.72 -1.09 -4.52
N LEU A 152 4.85 -0.78 -5.17
CA LEU A 152 4.90 -0.04 -6.42
C LEU A 152 4.70 -0.86 -7.72
N PRO A 153 5.07 -2.15 -7.83
CA PRO A 153 5.33 -2.75 -9.14
C PRO A 153 4.07 -3.01 -9.98
N LEU A 154 2.93 -3.32 -9.34
CA LEU A 154 1.67 -3.62 -10.03
C LEU A 154 0.58 -2.65 -9.61
N ILE A 155 -0.40 -2.45 -10.49
CA ILE A 155 -1.59 -1.64 -10.20
C ILE A 155 -2.29 -2.16 -8.92
N VAL A 156 -2.38 -3.48 -8.74
CA VAL A 156 -3.04 -4.11 -7.59
C VAL A 156 -2.21 -4.10 -6.30
N SER A 157 -0.95 -3.66 -6.35
CA SER A 157 -0.04 -3.67 -5.21
C SER A 157 -0.39 -2.60 -4.15
N ASN A 158 -1.16 -1.57 -4.49
CA ASN A 158 -1.69 -0.60 -3.53
C ASN A 158 -2.95 0.06 -4.09
N LEU A 159 -3.88 0.45 -3.20
CA LEU A 159 -5.09 1.17 -3.61
C LEU A 159 -4.76 2.50 -4.30
N VAL A 160 -3.69 3.19 -3.90
CA VAL A 160 -3.27 4.44 -4.55
C VAL A 160 -2.81 4.23 -5.99
N ASN A 161 -2.20 3.07 -6.30
CA ASN A 161 -1.79 2.72 -7.65
C ASN A 161 -3.01 2.53 -8.55
N ILE A 162 -4.01 1.78 -8.07
CA ILE A 162 -5.26 1.55 -8.82
C ILE A 162 -5.96 2.88 -9.10
N VAL A 163 -6.08 3.75 -8.09
CA VAL A 163 -6.74 5.05 -8.25
C VAL A 163 -6.01 5.91 -9.28
N SER A 164 -4.68 5.96 -9.24
CA SER A 164 -3.91 6.74 -10.21
C SER A 164 -3.98 6.14 -11.61
N ALA A 165 -3.92 4.82 -11.74
CA ALA A 165 -4.01 4.15 -13.03
C ALA A 165 -5.40 4.30 -13.66
N ASP A 166 -6.47 4.08 -12.91
CA ASP A 166 -7.85 4.24 -13.38
C ASP A 166 -8.12 5.71 -13.77
N PHE A 167 -7.62 6.67 -13.00
CA PHE A 167 -7.84 8.10 -13.29
C PHE A 167 -7.16 8.56 -14.60
N PHE A 168 -5.93 8.09 -14.86
CA PHE A 168 -5.18 8.45 -16.07
C PHE A 168 -5.34 7.45 -17.23
N GLY A 169 -6.09 6.36 -17.03
CA GLY A 169 -6.27 5.30 -18.03
C GLY A 169 -4.99 4.51 -18.34
N LEU A 170 -4.10 4.31 -17.36
CA LEU A 170 -2.88 3.53 -17.54
C LEU A 170 -3.20 2.03 -17.55
N GLY A 171 -2.83 1.36 -18.64
CA GLY A 171 -3.03 -0.10 -18.74
C GLY A 171 -2.13 -0.89 -17.80
N PHE A 172 -2.54 -2.09 -17.40
CA PHE A 172 -1.80 -2.91 -16.43
C PHE A 172 -0.39 -3.25 -16.89
N THR A 173 -0.25 -3.62 -18.17
CA THR A 173 1.05 -3.98 -18.77
C THR A 173 1.97 -2.77 -18.87
N GLU A 174 1.44 -1.62 -19.28
CA GLU A 174 2.19 -0.37 -19.40
C GLU A 174 2.74 0.05 -18.03
N TYR A 175 1.86 0.13 -17.03
CA TYR A 175 2.20 0.47 -15.67
C TYR A 175 3.31 -0.46 -15.12
N ALA A 176 3.09 -1.77 -15.21
CA ALA A 176 4.04 -2.76 -14.71
C ALA A 176 5.39 -2.68 -15.46
N SER A 177 5.36 -2.39 -16.76
CA SER A 177 6.59 -2.25 -17.54
C SER A 177 7.49 -1.16 -16.98
N VAL A 178 6.93 -0.03 -16.54
CA VAL A 178 7.68 1.11 -15.96
C VAL A 178 8.03 0.83 -14.50
N MET A 179 7.04 0.44 -13.70
CA MET A 179 7.16 0.37 -12.24
C MET A 179 7.93 -0.84 -11.73
N VAL A 180 7.92 -1.99 -12.41
CA VAL A 180 8.66 -3.18 -11.94
C VAL A 180 10.16 -2.90 -11.83
N PRO A 181 10.86 -2.32 -12.84
CA PRO A 181 12.27 -2.00 -12.68
C PRO A 181 12.56 -0.87 -11.67
N VAL A 182 11.63 0.07 -11.51
CA VAL A 182 11.73 1.14 -10.51
C VAL A 182 11.61 0.57 -9.09
N ASP A 183 10.68 -0.37 -8.90
CA ASP A 183 10.47 -1.09 -7.64
C ASP A 183 11.68 -1.94 -7.26
N ILE A 184 12.35 -2.59 -8.22
CA ILE A 184 13.62 -3.31 -7.95
C ILE A 184 14.65 -2.35 -7.34
N ALA A 185 14.79 -1.14 -7.88
CA ALA A 185 15.69 -0.13 -7.32
C ALA A 185 15.25 0.29 -5.91
N ALA A 186 13.95 0.45 -5.68
CA ALA A 186 13.36 0.77 -4.38
C ALA A 186 13.64 -0.33 -3.34
N ILE A 187 13.40 -1.59 -3.67
CA ILE A 187 13.68 -2.76 -2.82
C ILE A 187 15.17 -2.85 -2.48
N VAL A 188 16.06 -2.67 -3.47
CA VAL A 188 17.50 -2.68 -3.23
C VAL A 188 17.92 -1.55 -2.30
N ALA A 189 17.43 -0.33 -2.53
CA ALA A 189 17.70 0.82 -1.66
C ALA A 189 17.21 0.55 -0.23
N THR A 190 16.00 0.00 -0.08
CA THR A 190 15.42 -0.35 1.22
C THR A 190 16.22 -1.44 1.92
N LEU A 191 16.65 -2.49 1.22
CA LEU A 191 17.51 -3.52 1.79
C LEU A 191 18.83 -2.94 2.29
N VAL A 192 19.49 -2.10 1.50
CA VAL A 192 20.75 -1.44 1.89
C VAL A 192 20.52 -0.60 3.14
N MET A 193 19.50 0.26 3.15
CA MET A 193 19.22 1.12 4.29
C MET A 193 18.86 0.33 5.55
N LEU A 194 18.06 -0.74 5.42
CA LEU A 194 17.65 -1.58 6.55
C LEU A 194 18.84 -2.34 7.14
N HIS A 195 19.71 -2.89 6.28
CA HIS A 195 20.94 -3.54 6.75
C HIS A 195 21.89 -2.56 7.41
N LEU A 196 22.04 -1.34 6.88
CA LEU A 196 22.91 -0.33 7.48
C LEU A 196 22.37 0.15 8.84
N PHE A 197 21.07 0.40 8.93
CA PHE A 197 20.41 0.93 10.13
C PHE A 197 20.35 -0.12 11.25
N PHE A 198 19.89 -1.33 10.94
CA PHE A 198 19.69 -2.41 11.92
C PHE A 198 20.87 -3.39 12.05
N ARG A 199 22.05 -3.10 11.47
CA ARG A 199 23.23 -4.00 11.48
C ARG A 199 23.62 -4.54 12.85
N LYS A 200 23.33 -3.80 13.93
CA LYS A 200 23.67 -4.17 15.32
C LYS A 200 22.60 -5.03 15.98
N ASP A 201 21.36 -4.96 15.48
CA ASP A 201 20.21 -5.65 16.06
C ASP A 201 19.94 -7.01 15.38
N ILE A 202 20.51 -7.22 14.19
CA ILE A 202 20.45 -8.48 13.45
C ILE A 202 21.40 -9.51 14.11
N PRO A 203 20.89 -10.66 14.58
CA PRO A 203 21.71 -11.67 15.22
C PRO A 203 22.66 -12.33 14.20
N PRO A 204 23.84 -12.80 14.64
CA PRO A 204 24.76 -13.49 13.75
C PRO A 204 24.18 -14.83 13.29
N THR A 205 23.59 -15.60 14.21
CA THR A 205 23.07 -16.95 13.96
C THR A 205 21.74 -17.21 14.66
N TYR A 206 21.04 -18.26 14.22
CA TYR A 206 19.82 -18.76 14.87
C TYR A 206 19.69 -20.27 14.68
N ASP A 207 18.94 -20.92 15.57
CA ASP A 207 18.72 -22.36 15.54
C ASP A 207 17.48 -22.73 14.70
N LEU A 208 17.71 -23.49 13.62
CA LEU A 208 16.67 -23.98 12.73
C LEU A 208 15.79 -25.05 13.38
N ALA A 209 16.28 -25.77 14.39
CA ALA A 209 15.55 -26.84 15.06
C ALA A 209 14.33 -26.31 15.85
N LEU A 210 14.37 -25.03 16.23
CA LEU A 210 13.26 -24.35 16.92
C LEU A 210 12.08 -24.04 15.99
N LEU A 211 12.28 -24.08 14.67
CA LEU A 211 11.23 -23.78 13.70
C LEU A 211 10.32 -24.99 13.46
N LYS A 212 9.00 -24.78 13.51
CA LYS A 212 8.02 -25.78 13.07
C LYS A 212 8.28 -26.21 11.63
N ALA A 213 8.00 -27.48 11.31
CA ALA A 213 8.07 -27.98 9.95
C ALA A 213 7.03 -27.25 9.06
N PRO A 214 7.37 -26.78 7.85
CA PRO A 214 6.45 -25.96 7.05
C PRO A 214 5.13 -26.65 6.70
N ALA A 215 5.14 -27.97 6.49
CA ALA A 215 3.93 -28.75 6.21
C ALA A 215 2.89 -28.66 7.34
N LYS A 216 3.31 -28.42 8.59
CA LYS A 216 2.41 -28.27 9.75
C LYS A 216 1.68 -26.92 9.78
N ALA A 217 2.09 -25.96 8.95
CA ALA A 217 1.41 -24.67 8.85
C ALA A 217 0.14 -24.74 8.00
N ILE A 218 0.04 -25.71 7.08
CA ILE A 218 -1.11 -25.85 6.18
C ILE A 218 -2.31 -26.37 6.97
N LYS A 219 -3.36 -25.55 7.07
CA LYS A 219 -4.60 -25.84 7.81
C LYS A 219 -5.68 -26.42 6.91
N ASP A 220 -5.75 -25.95 5.66
CA ASP A 220 -6.71 -26.42 4.66
C ASP A 220 -6.02 -26.63 3.30
N LEU A 221 -5.79 -27.89 2.93
CA LEU A 221 -5.00 -28.25 1.76
C LEU A 221 -5.69 -27.87 0.44
N ALA A 222 -7.03 -27.94 0.40
CA ALA A 222 -7.80 -27.63 -0.80
C ALA A 222 -7.70 -26.13 -1.13
N THR A 223 -7.93 -25.27 -0.13
CA THR A 223 -7.80 -23.81 -0.22
C THR A 223 -6.35 -23.42 -0.47
N PHE A 224 -5.38 -24.07 0.17
CA PHE A 224 -3.95 -23.80 -0.08
C PHE A 224 -3.56 -24.07 -1.54
N ARG A 225 -3.95 -25.22 -2.10
CA ARG A 225 -3.66 -25.57 -3.52
C ARG A 225 -4.42 -24.68 -4.49
N THR A 226 -5.69 -24.42 -4.20
CA THR A 226 -6.52 -23.50 -5.01
C THR A 226 -5.97 -22.09 -4.96
N GLY A 227 -5.41 -21.70 -3.82
CA GLY A 227 -4.71 -20.43 -3.62
C GLY A 227 -3.65 -20.21 -4.69
N TRP A 228 -2.71 -21.14 -4.85
CA TRP A 228 -1.69 -21.08 -5.91
C TRP A 228 -2.28 -20.93 -7.31
N ILE A 229 -3.34 -21.69 -7.63
CA ILE A 229 -4.01 -21.61 -8.93
C ILE A 229 -4.63 -20.22 -9.11
N VAL A 230 -5.35 -19.72 -8.11
CA VAL A 230 -5.97 -18.39 -8.14
C VAL A 230 -4.93 -17.29 -8.28
N LEU A 231 -3.77 -17.39 -7.63
CA LEU A 231 -2.69 -16.40 -7.80
C LEU A 231 -2.15 -16.35 -9.23
N ILE A 232 -1.93 -17.51 -9.84
CA ILE A 232 -1.49 -17.60 -11.23
C ILE A 232 -2.58 -17.04 -12.15
N LEU A 233 -3.84 -17.43 -11.95
CA LEU A 233 -4.97 -16.95 -12.75
C LEU A 233 -5.19 -15.44 -12.61
N LEU A 234 -4.99 -14.87 -11.42
CA LEU A 234 -5.07 -13.42 -11.20
C LEU A 234 -3.96 -12.71 -11.95
N LEU A 235 -2.71 -13.15 -11.80
CA LEU A 235 -1.58 -12.51 -12.46
C LEU A 235 -1.72 -12.58 -13.98
N VAL A 236 -2.01 -13.77 -14.53
CA VAL A 236 -2.27 -13.94 -15.97
C VAL A 236 -3.49 -13.13 -16.39
N GLY A 237 -4.56 -13.14 -15.60
CA GLY A 237 -5.78 -12.40 -15.85
C GLY A 237 -5.53 -10.90 -15.95
N PHE A 238 -4.75 -10.31 -15.05
CA PHE A 238 -4.43 -8.89 -15.10
C PHE A 238 -3.61 -8.51 -16.34
N PHE A 239 -2.66 -9.35 -16.78
CA PHE A 239 -1.89 -9.06 -18.00
C PHE A 239 -2.66 -9.31 -19.31
N VAL A 240 -3.62 -10.24 -19.32
CA VAL A 240 -4.29 -10.69 -20.55
C VAL A 240 -5.68 -10.07 -20.70
N LEU A 241 -6.48 -9.99 -19.63
CA LEU A 241 -7.89 -9.59 -19.68
C LEU A 241 -8.11 -8.09 -19.48
N GLU A 242 -7.26 -7.42 -18.69
CA GLU A 242 -7.37 -5.97 -18.49
C GLU A 242 -7.17 -5.18 -19.79
N PRO A 243 -6.17 -5.51 -20.64
CA PRO A 243 -6.04 -4.86 -21.96
C PRO A 243 -7.23 -5.11 -22.91
N LEU A 244 -8.05 -6.13 -22.62
CA LEU A 244 -9.30 -6.41 -23.37
C LEU A 244 -10.50 -5.62 -22.83
N GLY A 245 -10.29 -4.70 -21.88
CA GLY A 245 -11.33 -3.88 -21.26
C GLY A 245 -12.05 -4.54 -20.10
N ILE A 246 -11.58 -5.69 -19.60
CA ILE A 246 -12.15 -6.31 -18.40
C ILE A 246 -11.58 -5.60 -17.17
N PRO A 247 -12.41 -4.98 -16.32
CA PRO A 247 -11.91 -4.25 -15.16
C PRO A 247 -11.19 -5.18 -14.19
N VAL A 248 -10.10 -4.67 -13.61
CA VAL A 248 -9.27 -5.38 -12.61
C VAL A 248 -10.13 -5.92 -11.47
N SER A 249 -11.18 -5.19 -11.07
CA SER A 249 -12.12 -5.62 -10.03
C SER A 249 -12.88 -6.90 -10.39
N ALA A 250 -13.28 -7.09 -11.64
CA ALA A 250 -13.98 -8.29 -12.08
C ALA A 250 -13.05 -9.51 -12.04
N ILE A 251 -11.80 -9.34 -12.51
CA ILE A 251 -10.77 -10.40 -12.48
C ILE A 251 -10.50 -10.81 -11.02
N ALA A 252 -10.27 -9.83 -10.14
CA ALA A 252 -10.04 -10.06 -8.71
C ALA A 252 -11.25 -10.71 -8.02
N ALA A 253 -12.47 -10.24 -8.32
CA ALA A 253 -13.69 -10.77 -7.74
C ALA A 253 -13.93 -12.24 -8.12
N VAL A 254 -13.68 -12.63 -9.37
CA VAL A 254 -13.78 -14.04 -9.81
C VAL A 254 -12.78 -14.90 -9.03
N GLY A 255 -11.53 -14.46 -8.91
CA GLY A 255 -10.52 -15.16 -8.10
C GLY A 255 -10.94 -15.32 -6.63
N ALA A 256 -11.48 -14.25 -6.03
CA ALA A 256 -11.99 -14.27 -4.66
C ALA A 256 -13.17 -15.24 -4.50
N VAL A 257 -14.12 -15.24 -5.45
CA VAL A 257 -15.28 -16.14 -5.43
C VAL A 257 -14.86 -17.60 -5.57
N ILE A 258 -13.93 -17.93 -6.47
CA ILE A 258 -13.40 -19.29 -6.64
C ILE A 258 -12.77 -19.77 -5.34
N LEU A 259 -11.87 -18.98 -4.76
CA LEU A 259 -11.17 -19.35 -3.52
C LEU A 259 -12.15 -19.47 -2.34
N PHE A 260 -13.10 -18.55 -2.24
CA PHE A 260 -14.14 -18.56 -1.21
C PHE A 260 -15.03 -19.79 -1.31
N ALA A 261 -15.44 -20.19 -2.53
CA ALA A 261 -16.27 -21.37 -2.75
C ALA A 261 -15.58 -22.65 -2.31
N VAL A 262 -14.28 -22.80 -2.59
CA VAL A 262 -13.47 -23.94 -2.13
C VAL A 262 -13.33 -23.92 -0.60
N ALA A 263 -12.97 -22.78 -0.01
CA ALA A 263 -12.83 -22.64 1.44
C ALA A 263 -14.14 -22.94 2.19
N LYS A 264 -15.28 -22.53 1.62
CA LYS A 264 -16.61 -22.80 2.20
C LYS A 264 -16.97 -24.28 2.18
N ARG A 265 -16.56 -25.03 1.15
CA ARG A 265 -16.79 -26.48 1.04
C ARG A 265 -15.93 -27.29 2.01
N GLY A 266 -14.71 -26.84 2.30
CA GLY A 266 -13.79 -27.54 3.18
C GLY A 266 -14.20 -27.52 4.67
N HIS A 267 -15.05 -26.58 5.09
CA HIS A 267 -15.50 -26.34 6.47
C HIS A 267 -14.39 -26.08 7.52
N ALA A 268 -13.11 -26.23 7.18
CA ALA A 268 -11.97 -25.94 8.04
C ALA A 268 -11.79 -24.44 8.29
N ILE A 269 -12.14 -23.60 7.29
CA ILE A 269 -12.05 -22.14 7.38
C ILE A 269 -13.43 -21.56 7.71
N LYS A 270 -13.50 -20.72 8.75
CA LYS A 270 -14.70 -19.96 9.10
C LYS A 270 -14.90 -18.80 8.12
N THR A 271 -15.36 -19.09 6.91
CA THR A 271 -15.50 -18.10 5.81
C THR A 271 -16.36 -16.89 6.17
N GLY A 272 -17.37 -17.05 7.03
CA GLY A 272 -18.17 -15.92 7.54
C GLY A 272 -17.39 -14.95 8.47
N LYS A 273 -16.30 -15.41 9.11
CA LYS A 273 -15.37 -14.55 9.84
C LYS A 273 -14.46 -13.79 8.86
N VAL A 274 -14.02 -14.45 7.79
CA VAL A 274 -13.20 -13.83 6.73
C VAL A 274 -13.94 -12.67 6.07
N LEU A 275 -15.20 -12.89 5.64
CA LEU A 275 -15.99 -11.80 5.06
C LEU A 275 -16.22 -10.65 6.04
N ARG A 276 -16.47 -10.93 7.32
CA ARG A 276 -16.59 -9.87 8.34
C ARG A 276 -15.28 -9.15 8.64
N GLY A 277 -14.14 -9.82 8.43
CA GLY A 277 -12.80 -9.27 8.59
C GLY A 277 -12.34 -8.42 7.41
N ALA A 278 -13.00 -8.52 6.25
CA ALA A 278 -12.70 -7.67 5.11
C ALA A 278 -13.04 -6.19 5.44
N PRO A 279 -12.23 -5.23 4.97
CA PRO A 279 -12.34 -3.83 5.35
C PRO A 279 -13.44 -3.10 4.58
N TRP A 280 -14.70 -3.50 4.75
CA TRP A 280 -15.85 -2.91 4.04
C TRP A 280 -16.01 -1.40 4.23
N GLN A 281 -15.50 -0.86 5.34
CA GLN A 281 -15.48 0.59 5.56
C GLN A 281 -14.68 1.34 4.50
N ILE A 282 -13.74 0.69 3.79
CA ILE A 282 -12.97 1.31 2.72
C ILE A 282 -13.87 1.76 1.57
N VAL A 283 -14.99 1.09 1.29
CA VAL A 283 -15.93 1.56 0.25
C VAL A 283 -16.54 2.91 0.59
N ILE A 284 -16.99 3.00 1.84
CA ILE A 284 -17.64 4.21 2.36
C ILE A 284 -16.60 5.32 2.50
N PHE A 285 -15.41 4.96 2.98
CA PHE A 285 -14.28 5.87 3.13
C PHE A 285 -13.81 6.40 1.77
N SER A 286 -13.63 5.56 0.75
CA SER A 286 -13.14 5.98 -0.56
C SER A 286 -14.08 7.00 -1.17
N LEU A 287 -15.38 6.73 -1.18
CA LEU A 287 -16.37 7.67 -1.73
C LEU A 287 -16.42 8.97 -0.93
N GLY A 288 -16.53 8.89 0.40
CA GLY A 288 -16.63 10.06 1.26
C GLY A 288 -15.38 10.94 1.20
N MET A 289 -14.20 10.34 1.36
CA MET A 289 -12.93 11.07 1.37
C MET A 289 -12.65 11.71 0.01
N TYR A 290 -13.03 11.04 -1.09
CA TYR A 290 -12.75 11.55 -2.42
C TYR A 290 -13.72 12.66 -2.81
N LEU A 291 -14.97 12.63 -2.33
CA LEU A 291 -15.86 13.78 -2.43
C LEU A 291 -15.29 14.99 -1.70
N VAL A 292 -14.75 14.81 -0.50
CA VAL A 292 -14.11 15.91 0.25
C VAL A 292 -12.90 16.47 -0.51
N VAL A 293 -12.06 15.60 -1.09
CA VAL A 293 -10.92 16.02 -1.93
C VAL A 293 -11.39 16.72 -3.21
N TYR A 294 -12.43 16.21 -3.86
CA TYR A 294 -13.02 16.85 -5.04
C TYR A 294 -13.60 18.24 -4.69
N GLY A 295 -14.14 18.40 -3.49
CA GLY A 295 -14.51 19.70 -2.94
C GLY A 295 -13.34 20.69 -2.81
N LEU A 296 -12.14 20.20 -2.46
CA LEU A 296 -10.92 21.04 -2.48
C LEU A 296 -10.55 21.49 -3.89
N ARG A 297 -10.76 20.63 -4.90
CA ARG A 297 -10.62 21.00 -6.32
C ARG A 297 -11.60 22.08 -6.70
N ASN A 298 -12.90 21.88 -6.44
CA ASN A 298 -13.94 22.89 -6.73
C ASN A 298 -13.64 24.24 -6.04
N ALA A 299 -13.00 24.19 -4.88
CA ALA A 299 -12.62 25.37 -4.12
C ALA A 299 -11.33 26.05 -4.60
N GLY A 300 -10.56 25.41 -5.48
CA GLY A 300 -9.38 25.93 -6.16
C GLY A 300 -8.02 25.59 -5.58
N LEU A 301 -7.93 24.63 -4.65
CA LEU A 301 -6.64 24.19 -4.10
C LEU A 301 -5.77 23.54 -5.16
N THR A 302 -6.39 22.81 -6.08
CA THR A 302 -5.70 22.07 -7.13
C THR A 302 -4.96 23.00 -8.09
N GLU A 303 -5.46 24.20 -8.36
CA GLU A 303 -4.78 25.16 -9.25
C GLU A 303 -3.44 25.65 -8.70
N TYR A 304 -3.33 25.87 -7.38
CA TYR A 304 -2.05 26.27 -6.76
C TYR A 304 -1.01 25.17 -6.92
N LEU A 305 -1.41 23.91 -6.69
CA LEU A 305 -0.55 22.77 -6.88
C LEU A 305 -0.21 22.58 -8.36
N SER A 306 -1.17 22.71 -9.28
CA SER A 306 -0.93 22.69 -10.73
C SER A 306 0.08 23.77 -11.14
N GLY A 307 0.04 24.97 -10.55
CA GLY A 307 1.05 26.01 -10.78
C GLY A 307 2.46 25.60 -10.35
N VAL A 308 2.62 24.98 -9.18
CA VAL A 308 3.90 24.42 -8.74
C VAL A 308 4.38 23.32 -9.69
N LEU A 309 3.47 22.44 -10.09
CA LEU A 309 3.72 21.35 -11.02
C LEU A 309 4.15 21.84 -12.41
N ASN A 310 3.57 22.93 -12.91
CA ASN A 310 3.98 23.58 -14.17
C ASN A 310 5.43 24.06 -14.09
N VAL A 311 5.81 24.72 -13.00
CA VAL A 311 7.20 25.19 -12.79
C VAL A 311 8.19 24.02 -12.76
N LEU A 312 7.79 22.87 -12.22
CA LEU A 312 8.61 21.66 -12.24
C LEU A 312 8.69 21.03 -13.63
N ALA A 313 7.57 21.01 -14.36
CA ALA A 313 7.49 20.51 -15.73
C ALA A 313 8.39 21.31 -16.68
N ASP A 314 8.39 22.65 -16.57
CA ASP A 314 9.22 23.55 -17.38
C ASP A 314 10.74 23.34 -17.18
N LYS A 315 11.13 22.74 -16.04
CA LYS A 315 12.53 22.40 -15.72
C LYS A 315 12.95 21.01 -16.24
N GLY A 316 12.06 20.31 -16.92
CA GLY A 316 12.33 19.03 -17.57
C GLY A 316 12.08 17.79 -16.69
N LEU A 317 12.30 16.62 -17.30
CA LEU A 317 11.92 15.30 -16.77
C LEU A 317 12.39 15.06 -15.33
N TRP A 318 13.66 15.34 -15.03
CA TRP A 318 14.23 15.09 -13.69
C TRP A 318 13.61 15.97 -12.61
N ALA A 319 13.42 17.27 -12.91
CA ALA A 319 12.80 18.21 -11.98
C ALA A 319 11.33 17.88 -11.75
N ALA A 320 10.60 17.53 -12.82
CA ALA A 320 9.22 17.08 -12.75
C ALA A 320 9.08 15.81 -11.89
N THR A 321 9.94 14.81 -12.13
CA THR A 321 9.90 13.52 -11.41
C THR A 321 10.23 13.70 -9.92
N LEU A 322 11.40 14.28 -9.62
CA LEU A 322 11.86 14.43 -8.24
C LEU A 322 10.97 15.42 -7.48
N GLY A 323 10.67 16.57 -8.08
CA GLY A 323 9.86 17.61 -7.45
C GLY A 323 8.45 17.13 -7.14
N THR A 324 7.79 16.46 -8.08
CA THR A 324 6.45 15.90 -7.86
C THR A 324 6.50 14.83 -6.78
N GLY A 325 7.43 13.88 -6.86
CA GLY A 325 7.51 12.78 -5.91
C GLY A 325 7.82 13.21 -4.48
N PHE A 326 8.71 14.19 -4.27
CA PHE A 326 8.96 14.74 -2.94
C PHE A 326 7.79 15.57 -2.41
N LEU A 327 7.14 16.35 -3.28
CA LEU A 327 5.95 17.12 -2.92
C LEU A 327 4.82 16.19 -2.45
N THR A 328 4.53 15.13 -3.22
CA THR A 328 3.45 14.19 -2.91
C THR A 328 3.82 13.34 -1.70
N ALA A 329 5.09 12.94 -1.53
CA ALA A 329 5.55 12.27 -0.31
C ALA A 329 5.35 13.11 0.94
N PHE A 330 5.67 14.40 0.87
CA PHE A 330 5.46 15.34 1.97
C PHE A 330 3.97 15.46 2.31
N LEU A 331 3.12 15.72 1.31
CA LEU A 331 1.66 15.81 1.50
C LEU A 331 1.10 14.51 2.10
N SER A 332 1.53 13.37 1.58
CA SER A 332 1.08 12.04 2.02
C SER A 332 1.47 11.76 3.46
N SER A 333 2.63 12.24 3.91
CA SER A 333 3.07 12.09 5.29
C SER A 333 2.25 12.91 6.30
N ILE A 334 1.48 13.89 5.85
CA ILE A 334 0.66 14.75 6.73
C ILE A 334 -0.83 14.40 6.62
N MET A 335 -1.29 14.12 5.40
CA MET A 335 -2.71 14.02 5.08
C MET A 335 -3.23 12.59 4.93
N ASN A 336 -2.34 11.59 4.86
CA ASN A 336 -2.59 10.21 4.43
C ASN A 336 -2.44 10.00 2.91
N ASN A 337 -1.98 8.81 2.49
CA ASN A 337 -1.76 8.48 1.08
C ASN A 337 -3.01 8.53 0.20
N MET A 338 -4.14 8.07 0.73
CA MET A 338 -5.40 7.98 -0.01
C MET A 338 -5.94 9.33 -0.52
N PRO A 339 -6.05 10.39 0.29
CA PRO A 339 -6.43 11.70 -0.22
C PRO A 339 -5.32 12.38 -1.01
N THR A 340 -4.05 12.16 -0.67
CA THR A 340 -2.94 12.79 -1.39
C THR A 340 -2.84 12.32 -2.83
N VAL A 341 -3.04 11.01 -3.11
CA VAL A 341 -2.97 10.51 -4.49
C VAL A 341 -4.00 11.18 -5.39
N LEU A 342 -5.22 11.40 -4.90
CA LEU A 342 -6.27 12.06 -5.66
C LEU A 342 -6.00 13.57 -5.83
N VAL A 343 -5.54 14.25 -4.77
CA VAL A 343 -5.11 15.66 -4.88
C VAL A 343 -4.00 15.79 -5.94
N GLY A 344 -3.00 14.91 -5.91
CA GLY A 344 -1.92 14.87 -6.88
C GLY A 344 -2.42 14.59 -8.30
N ALA A 345 -3.31 13.60 -8.48
CA ALA A 345 -3.87 13.26 -9.78
C ALA A 345 -4.68 14.43 -10.39
N LEU A 346 -5.55 15.06 -9.61
CA LEU A 346 -6.33 16.23 -10.06
C LEU A 346 -5.43 17.43 -10.39
N SER A 347 -4.36 17.64 -9.62
CA SER A 347 -3.39 18.71 -9.89
C SER A 347 -2.51 18.45 -11.11
N ILE A 348 -2.10 17.20 -11.33
CA ILE A 348 -1.36 16.81 -12.55
C ILE A 348 -2.26 16.95 -13.77
N ASP A 349 -3.54 16.58 -13.66
CA ASP A 349 -4.48 16.74 -14.76
C ASP A 349 -4.75 18.20 -15.11
N GLY A 350 -4.87 19.07 -14.10
CA GLY A 350 -4.99 20.52 -14.27
C GLY A 350 -3.69 21.23 -14.66
N SER A 351 -2.56 20.51 -14.75
CA SER A 351 -1.27 21.09 -15.14
C SER A 351 -1.13 21.19 -16.67
N THR A 352 -0.18 21.98 -17.15
CA THR A 352 0.18 22.11 -18.57
C THR A 352 1.18 21.05 -19.03
N ALA A 353 1.58 20.12 -18.16
CA ALA A 353 2.52 19.06 -18.48
C ALA A 353 1.94 18.12 -19.56
N THR A 354 2.77 17.70 -20.51
CA THR A 354 2.39 16.78 -21.60
C THR A 354 3.45 15.71 -21.84
N GLY A 355 3.07 14.66 -22.55
CA GLY A 355 3.96 13.54 -22.92
C GLY A 355 4.65 12.90 -21.71
N VAL A 356 5.92 12.54 -21.90
CA VAL A 356 6.76 11.85 -20.89
C VAL A 356 6.88 12.63 -19.58
N ILE A 357 6.77 13.97 -19.60
CA ILE A 357 6.79 14.78 -18.38
C ILE A 357 5.52 14.54 -17.56
N LYS A 358 4.33 14.51 -18.19
CA LYS A 358 3.08 14.21 -17.48
C LYS A 358 3.11 12.79 -16.93
N GLU A 359 3.56 11.81 -17.71
CA GLU A 359 3.75 10.42 -17.27
C GLU A 359 4.67 10.31 -16.06
N ALA A 360 5.82 10.99 -16.10
CA ALA A 360 6.76 11.03 -14.99
C ALA A 360 6.14 11.57 -13.71
N MET A 361 5.30 12.60 -13.81
CA MET A 361 4.58 13.17 -12.67
C MET A 361 3.52 12.21 -12.13
N ILE A 362 2.81 11.48 -12.99
CA ILE A 362 1.83 10.46 -12.59
C ILE A 362 2.52 9.36 -11.77
N TYR A 363 3.60 8.78 -12.30
CA TYR A 363 4.36 7.74 -11.63
C TYR A 363 5.05 8.25 -10.36
N ALA A 364 5.58 9.49 -10.37
CA ALA A 364 6.18 10.11 -9.19
C ALA A 364 5.14 10.40 -8.10
N ASN A 365 3.91 10.77 -8.46
CA ASN A 365 2.81 10.93 -7.52
C ASN A 365 2.55 9.62 -6.77
N VAL A 366 2.47 8.50 -7.50
CA VAL A 366 2.32 7.16 -6.90
C VAL A 366 3.48 6.83 -5.97
N ILE A 367 4.73 6.98 -6.42
CA ILE A 367 5.92 6.71 -5.58
C ILE A 367 5.90 7.53 -4.30
N GLY A 368 5.58 8.82 -4.39
CA GLY A 368 5.51 9.68 -3.22
C GLY A 368 4.38 9.27 -2.26
N CYS A 369 3.21 8.89 -2.79
CA CYS A 369 2.09 8.40 -1.99
C CYS A 369 2.32 7.02 -1.36
N ASP A 370 3.21 6.19 -1.91
CA ASP A 370 3.58 4.91 -1.32
C ASP A 370 4.68 5.06 -0.27
N LEU A 371 5.77 5.76 -0.58
CA LEU A 371 6.93 5.85 0.32
C LEU A 371 6.77 6.94 1.38
N GLY A 372 6.19 8.10 1.02
CA GLY A 372 5.99 9.25 1.89
C GLY A 372 5.25 8.97 3.20
N PRO A 373 4.18 8.14 3.21
CA PRO A 373 3.51 7.71 4.42
C PRO A 373 4.39 7.22 5.55
N LYS A 374 5.53 6.59 5.25
CA LYS A 374 6.42 6.02 6.26
C LYS A 374 7.20 7.07 7.07
N ILE A 375 7.14 8.34 6.69
CA ILE A 375 7.74 9.44 7.47
C ILE A 375 6.99 9.63 8.79
N THR A 376 5.66 9.48 8.82
CA THR A 376 4.85 9.68 10.03
C THR A 376 3.88 8.52 10.28
N PRO A 377 3.49 8.24 11.54
CA PRO A 377 2.50 7.20 11.81
C PRO A 377 1.13 7.43 11.14
N ILE A 378 0.76 8.68 10.87
CA ILE A 378 -0.56 9.05 10.30
C ILE A 378 -0.59 9.00 8.77
N GLY A 379 0.57 8.88 8.12
CA GLY A 379 0.68 8.94 6.67
C GLY A 379 -0.02 7.81 5.92
N SER A 380 -0.36 6.70 6.59
CA SER A 380 -1.19 5.65 6.03
C SER A 380 -2.06 4.99 7.11
N LEU A 381 -3.28 4.62 6.75
CA LEU A 381 -4.17 3.85 7.64
C LEU A 381 -3.58 2.47 7.95
N ALA A 382 -2.91 1.85 6.97
CA ALA A 382 -2.19 0.59 7.13
C ALA A 382 -1.18 0.68 8.28
N THR A 383 -0.42 1.77 8.35
CA THR A 383 0.56 2.02 9.42
C THR A 383 -0.11 2.13 10.78
N LEU A 384 -1.24 2.84 10.90
CA LEU A 384 -1.97 2.95 12.17
C LEU A 384 -2.52 1.59 12.65
N LEU A 385 -3.12 0.83 11.73
CA LEU A 385 -3.61 -0.53 12.03
C LEU A 385 -2.45 -1.46 12.41
N TRP A 386 -1.33 -1.35 11.71
CA TRP A 386 -0.12 -2.12 11.98
C TRP A 386 0.45 -1.80 13.37
N LEU A 387 0.59 -0.51 13.73
CA LEU A 387 1.01 -0.09 15.06
C LEU A 387 0.04 -0.59 16.15
N HIS A 388 -1.26 -0.63 15.86
CA HIS A 388 -2.24 -1.24 16.77
C HIS A 388 -2.00 -2.74 16.95
N VAL A 389 -1.78 -3.49 15.87
CA VAL A 389 -1.45 -4.93 15.92
C VAL A 389 -0.17 -5.17 16.74
N LEU A 390 0.85 -4.32 16.60
CA LEU A 390 2.07 -4.40 17.41
C LEU A 390 1.80 -4.17 18.89
N SER A 391 0.94 -3.20 19.23
CA SER A 391 0.58 -2.94 20.62
C SER A 391 -0.08 -4.16 21.29
N GLN A 392 -0.91 -4.90 20.56
CA GLN A 392 -1.53 -6.15 21.04
C GLN A 392 -0.51 -7.29 21.26
N LYS A 393 0.69 -7.17 20.69
CA LYS A 393 1.82 -8.10 20.86
C LYS A 393 2.85 -7.58 21.88
N ASN A 394 2.48 -6.61 22.71
CA ASN A 394 3.36 -5.96 23.70
C ASN A 394 4.60 -5.29 23.07
N MET A 395 4.49 -4.85 21.81
CA MET A 395 5.51 -4.08 21.11
C MET A 395 4.98 -2.68 20.83
N THR A 396 5.35 -1.73 21.68
CA THR A 396 4.95 -0.32 21.50
C THR A 396 6.07 0.46 20.83
N ILE A 397 5.73 1.11 19.72
CA ILE A 397 6.65 2.00 19.00
C ILE A 397 6.25 3.43 19.32
N THR A 398 7.19 4.22 19.85
CA THR A 398 6.93 5.63 20.14
C THR A 398 6.92 6.45 18.86
N TRP A 399 6.12 7.53 18.84
CA TRP A 399 6.04 8.44 17.71
C TRP A 399 7.40 9.03 17.32
N GLY A 400 8.20 9.45 18.30
CA GLY A 400 9.52 10.02 18.06
C GLY A 400 10.50 9.01 17.43
N TYR A 401 10.47 7.74 17.89
CA TYR A 401 11.28 6.69 17.28
C TYR A 401 10.83 6.40 15.84
N TYR A 402 9.52 6.28 15.61
CA TYR A 402 8.97 6.02 14.28
C TYR A 402 9.34 7.14 13.32
N PHE A 403 9.11 8.41 13.70
CA PHE A 403 9.38 9.57 12.86
C PHE A 403 10.86 9.69 12.49
N ARG A 404 11.76 9.50 13.47
CA ARG A 404 13.21 9.52 13.21
C ARG A 404 13.63 8.39 12.26
N THR A 405 13.12 7.19 12.48
CA THR A 405 13.42 6.04 11.62
C THR A 405 12.84 6.26 10.22
N GLY A 406 11.61 6.76 10.14
CA GLY A 406 10.90 7.16 8.92
C GLY A 406 11.71 8.09 8.05
N ILE A 407 12.17 9.23 8.60
CA ILE A 407 12.99 10.18 7.84
C ILE A 407 14.28 9.54 7.33
N VAL A 408 15.02 8.85 8.21
CA VAL A 408 16.33 8.26 7.88
C VAL A 408 16.19 7.18 6.80
N MET A 409 15.10 6.41 6.82
CA MET A 409 14.86 5.31 5.89
C MET A 409 14.22 5.79 4.59
N THR A 410 13.15 6.59 4.68
CA THR A 410 12.32 6.96 3.54
C THR A 410 13.02 7.93 2.59
N LEU A 411 13.73 8.95 3.07
CA LEU A 411 14.30 9.97 2.16
C LEU A 411 15.32 9.40 1.18
N PRO A 412 16.30 8.56 1.58
CA PRO A 412 17.24 7.97 0.64
C PRO A 412 16.55 7.01 -0.35
N VAL A 413 15.63 6.18 0.15
CA VAL A 413 14.88 5.23 -0.70
C VAL A 413 14.02 5.97 -1.71
N LEU A 414 13.29 7.01 -1.28
CA LEU A 414 12.48 7.86 -2.14
C LEU A 414 13.32 8.53 -3.23
N PHE A 415 14.48 9.09 -2.86
CA PHE A 415 15.39 9.69 -3.81
C PHE A 415 15.86 8.69 -4.88
N VAL A 416 16.33 7.50 -4.45
CA VAL A 416 16.80 6.45 -5.37
C VAL A 416 15.66 5.97 -6.28
N THR A 417 14.46 5.80 -5.74
CA THR A 417 13.28 5.34 -6.49
C THR A 417 12.86 6.36 -7.54
N LEU A 418 12.78 7.64 -7.19
CA LEU A 418 12.44 8.72 -8.13
C LEU A 418 13.54 8.93 -9.18
N ALA A 419 14.82 8.80 -8.80
CA ALA A 419 15.92 8.84 -9.75
C ALA A 419 15.87 7.65 -10.73
N ALA A 420 15.55 6.45 -10.25
CA ALA A 420 15.36 5.28 -11.09
C ALA A 420 14.19 5.47 -12.07
N LEU A 421 13.09 6.10 -11.64
CA LEU A 421 11.98 6.47 -12.52
C LEU A 421 12.42 7.47 -13.60
N ALA A 422 13.09 8.56 -13.22
CA ALA A 422 13.57 9.57 -14.16
C ALA A 422 14.54 8.97 -15.19
N LEU A 423 15.46 8.11 -14.74
CA LEU A 423 16.36 7.35 -15.62
C LEU A 423 15.57 6.44 -16.56
N ARG A 424 14.62 5.66 -16.03
CA ARG A 424 13.82 4.73 -16.82
C ARG A 424 13.10 5.44 -17.96
N LEU A 425 12.45 6.57 -17.66
CA LEU A 425 11.71 7.35 -18.65
C LEU A 425 12.61 8.12 -19.62
N SER A 426 13.89 8.31 -19.28
CA SER A 426 14.88 8.92 -20.18
C SER A 426 15.30 7.97 -21.33
N PHE A 427 15.21 6.65 -21.12
CA PHE A 427 15.58 5.65 -22.15
C PHE A 427 14.46 5.28 -23.10
N THR A 428 13.22 5.67 -22.80
CA THR A 428 12.04 5.49 -23.66
C THR A 428 11.81 6.69 -24.61
N LEU A 429 12.71 7.67 -24.60
CA LEU A 429 12.73 8.83 -25.50
C LEU A 429 13.53 8.56 -26.78
#